data_AF-A0A7Y4VU92-F1
#
_entry.id   AF-A0A7Y4VU92-F1
#
_cell.length_a   1.000
_cell.length_b   1.000
_cell.length_c   1.000
_cell.angle_alpha   90.00
_cell.angle_beta   90.00
_cell.angle_gamma   90.00
#
_symmetry.space_group_name_H-M   'P 1'
#
loop_
_entity.id
_entity.type
_entity.pdbx_description
1 polymer ?
#
loop_
_entity_poly.entity_id
_entity_poly.type
_entity_poly.pdbx_seq_one_letter_code
_entity_poly.pdbx_strand_id
1 'polypeptide(L)' 'MHFSPVPYLDPGSGSFIIQILIAVLLGLGVALRASWSKIKTYFGIKPKPEEEDDDSGDA' A
#
# COMPACT_ATOMS: atom_id res chain seq x y z
N MET A 1 5.97 -21.70 45.27
CA MET A 1 6.28 -20.51 44.46
C MET A 1 6.04 -20.88 43.00
N HIS A 2 4.96 -20.38 42.39
CA HIS A 2 4.71 -20.59 40.96
C HIS A 2 5.45 -19.49 40.18
N PHE A 3 6.58 -19.84 39.59
CA PHE A 3 7.24 -19.00 38.59
C PHE A 3 6.53 -19.22 37.26
N SER A 4 5.63 -18.32 36.89
CA SER A 4 5.13 -18.27 35.51
C SER A 4 6.23 -17.62 34.65
N PRO A 5 6.82 -18.33 33.68
CA PRO A 5 7.73 -17.69 32.73
C PRO A 5 6.98 -16.59 32.00
N VAL A 6 7.63 -15.44 31.79
CA VAL A 6 7.10 -14.45 30.85
C VAL A 6 6.89 -15.17 29.52
N PRO A 7 5.70 -15.07 28.89
CA PRO A 7 5.50 -15.60 27.54
C PRO A 7 6.34 -14.73 26.60
N TYR A 8 7.63 -15.03 26.55
CA TYR A 8 8.55 -14.45 25.61
C TYR A 8 8.04 -14.91 24.26
N LEU A 9 7.75 -13.94 23.41
CA LEU A 9 7.52 -14.21 22.01
C LEU A 9 8.77 -14.95 21.53
N ASP A 10 8.63 -16.27 21.31
CA ASP A 10 9.66 -17.13 20.73
C ASP A 10 10.32 -16.36 19.57
N PRO A 11 11.62 -16.46 19.27
CA PRO A 11 12.31 -15.49 18.41
C PRO A 11 11.68 -15.35 17.01
N GLY A 12 10.87 -16.32 16.57
CA GLY A 12 9.98 -16.21 15.41
C GLY A 12 8.69 -15.39 15.62
N SER A 13 8.03 -15.46 16.78
CA SER A 13 6.78 -14.76 17.10
C SER A 13 6.95 -13.25 17.25
N GLY A 14 8.09 -12.77 17.75
CA GLY A 14 8.36 -11.32 17.86
C GLY A 14 8.45 -10.64 16.49
N SER A 15 8.98 -11.35 15.50
CA SER A 15 9.13 -10.86 14.11
C SER A 15 7.81 -10.82 13.35
N PHE A 16 6.80 -11.59 13.76
CA PHE A 16 5.51 -11.69 13.08
C PHE A 16 4.72 -10.38 13.12
N ILE A 17 4.81 -9.64 14.23
CA ILE A 17 4.15 -8.33 14.38
C ILE A 17 4.73 -7.33 13.38
N ILE A 18 6.06 -7.30 13.26
CA ILE A 18 6.77 -6.42 12.32
C ILE A 18 6.40 -6.81 10.87
N GLN A 19 6.32 -8.11 10.57
CA GLN A 19 5.90 -8.59 9.26
C GLN A 19 4.47 -8.18 8.90
N ILE A 20 3.52 -8.30 9.84
CA ILE A 20 2.14 -7.84 9.63
C ILE A 20 2.11 -6.33 9.38
N LEU A 21 2.86 -5.55 10.16
CA LEU A 21 2.94 -4.09 9.98
C LEU A 21 3.46 -3.74 8.58
N ILE A 22 4.55 -4.38 8.14
CA ILE A 22 5.10 -4.18 6.79
C ILE A 22 4.08 -4.60 5.72
N ALA A 23 3.44 -5.77 5.88
CA ALA A 23 2.46 -6.26 4.92
C ALA A 23 1.25 -5.32 4.79
N VAL A 24 0.77 -4.76 5.91
CA VAL A 24 -0.33 -3.78 5.92
C VAL A 24 0.11 -2.50 5.21
N LEU A 25 1.29 -1.97 5.51
CA LEU A 25 1.80 -0.74 4.87
C LEU A 25 1.95 -0.91 3.35
N LEU A 26 2.54 -2.03 2.92
CA LEU A 26 2.70 -2.35 1.50
C LEU A 26 1.34 -2.56 0.83
N GLY A 27 0.45 -3.33 1.45
CA GLY A 27 -0.91 -3.57 0.95
C GLY A 27 -1.70 -2.27 0.78
N LEU A 28 -1.61 -1.36 1.75
CA LEU A 28 -2.26 -0.05 1.69
C LEU A 28 -1.65 0.82 0.57
N GLY A 29 -0.32 0.85 0.47
CA GLY A 29 0.38 1.59 -0.59
C GLY A 29 -0.02 1.12 -2.00
N VAL A 30 -0.07 -0.19 -2.21
CA VAL A 30 -0.51 -0.78 -3.48
C VAL A 30 -1.99 -0.49 -3.75
N ALA A 31 -2.86 -0.66 -2.75
CA ALA A 31 -4.29 -0.40 -2.88
C ALA A 31 -4.59 1.06 -3.23
N LEU A 32 -3.89 2.01 -2.60
CA LEU A 32 -4.00 3.44 -2.91
C LEU A 32 -3.50 3.73 -4.32
N ARG A 33 -2.36 3.17 -4.72
CA ARG A 33 -1.81 3.35 -6.06
C ARG A 33 -2.74 2.79 -7.15
N ALA A 34 -3.27 1.58 -6.96
CA ALA A 34 -4.21 0.95 -7.88
C ALA A 34 -5.54 1.71 -7.96
N SER A 35 -6.00 2.29 -6.84
CA SER A 35 -7.26 3.01 -6.76
C SER A 35 -7.15 4.50 -7.05
N TRP A 36 -5.98 5.01 -7.48
CA TRP A 36 -5.72 6.44 -7.64
C TRP A 36 -6.75 7.15 -8.53
N SER A 37 -7.20 6.50 -9.61
CA SER A 37 -8.25 7.04 -10.48
C SER A 37 -9.60 7.17 -9.77
N LYS A 38 -9.99 6.16 -8.97
CA LYS A 38 -11.22 6.22 -8.17
C LYS A 38 -11.13 7.30 -7.09
N ILE A 39 -9.99 7.39 -6.40
CA ILE A 39 -9.72 8.43 -5.39
C ILE A 39 -9.87 9.83 -6.01
N LYS A 40 -9.24 10.07 -7.17
CA LYS A 40 -9.39 11.33 -7.91
C LYS A 40 -10.86 11.63 -8.24
N THR A 41 -11.63 10.64 -8.68
CA THR A 41 -13.06 10.79 -8.95
C THR A 41 -13.87 11.15 -7.70
N TYR A 42 -13.62 10.50 -6.56
CA TYR A 42 -14.28 10.83 -5.29
C TYR A 42 -13.94 12.24 -4.79
N PHE A 43 -12.74 12.72 -5.07
CA PHE A 43 -12.32 14.10 -4.75
C PHE A 43 -12.76 15.14 -5.81
N GLY A 44 -13.60 14.74 -6.79
CA GLY A 44 -14.11 15.65 -7.82
C GLY A 44 -13.06 16.11 -8.83
N ILE A 45 -11.87 15.50 -8.82
CA ILE A 45 -10.81 15.78 -9.79
C ILE A 45 -11.19 15.08 -11.09
N LYS A 46 -11.75 15.85 -12.03
CA LYS A 46 -12.04 15.36 -13.38
C LYS A 46 -10.69 15.07 -14.06
N PRO A 47 -10.50 13.88 -14.67
CA PRO A 47 -9.34 13.67 -15.52
C PRO A 47 -9.38 14.74 -16.61
N LYS A 48 -8.29 15.50 -16.75
CA LYS A 48 -8.12 16.37 -17.92
C LYS A 48 -8.19 15.44 -19.13
N PRO A 49 -9.00 15.74 -20.16
CA PRO A 49 -8.94 14.97 -21.40
C PRO A 49 -7.48 14.91 -21.81
N GLU A 50 -6.94 13.70 -21.90
CA GLU A 50 -5.62 13.48 -22.43
C GLU A 50 -5.71 13.98 -23.87
N GLU A 51 -5.08 15.12 -24.13
CA GLU A 51 -4.81 15.52 -25.50
C GLU A 51 -3.92 14.40 -26.02
N GLU A 52 -4.41 13.69 -27.04
CA GLU A 52 -3.62 12.78 -27.83
C GLU A 52 -2.44 13.60 -28.35
N ASP A 53 -1.28 13.48 -27.69
CA ASP A 53 0.00 13.83 -28.28
C ASP A 53 0.21 12.83 -29.42
N ASP A 54 -0.40 13.15 -30.56
CA ASP A 54 -0.13 12.58 -31.86
C ASP A 54 1.29 13.01 -32.23
N ASP A 55 2.28 12.29 -31.69
CA ASP A 55 3.67 12.35 -32.15
C ASP A 55 3.74 11.71 -33.55
N SER A 56 3.13 12.38 -34.52
CA SER A 56 3.35 12.15 -35.94
C SER A 56 4.71 12.76 -36.30
N GLY A 57 5.78 12.12 -35.85
CA GLY A 57 7.15 12.37 -36.26
C GLY A 57 7.55 11.50 -37.44
N ASP A 58 7.02 11.79 -38.64
CA ASP A 58 7.58 11.35 -39.92
C ASP A 58 7.73 12.57 -40.84
N ALA A 59 8.96 13.10 -40.93
CA ALA A 59 9.49 13.91 -42.03
C ALA A 59 11.02 14.04 -41.92
#